data_AF-A0A6A2Z2G1-F1
#
_entry.id   AF-A0A6A2Z2G1-F1
#
_cell.length_a   1.000
_cell.length_b   1.000
_cell.length_c   1.000
_cell.angle_alpha   90.00
_cell.angle_beta   90.00
_cell.angle_gamma   90.00
#
_symmetry.space_group_name_H-M   'P 1'
#
loop_
_entity.id
_entity.type
_entity.pdbx_description
1 polymer ?
#
loop_
_entity_poly.entity_id
_entity_poly.type
_entity_poly.pdbx_seq_one_letter_code
_entity_poly.pdbx_strand_id
1 'polypeptide(L)'
;MSSLEEPLGFDKLPSMSTIDRIQRFSASACRPNADDMSMGNSWVRDVSKGEAFNQRAKSLSKNRVKLGHVCIPKFVKIVEVGPRDGLQNEKNIVSTPVKVELIQRLVASGLPFVEATSFVYAKWVPQLADAKNVIKAVCDTEDARLPVLTPNLKGFEAAVATGAKEVAVFVSASDSFSKSNINCSIEKSLVRYRAICLAAKERSIPVCGYVSCVVGCPMEGAITPSKVVFLAKELYDMGCFEILLGDTIGVGTPGIVVPMLEAATGQRRPG
;
A
#
# COMPACT_ATOMS: atom_id res chain seq x y z
N MET A 1 -12.28 25.15 -34.76
CA MET A 1 -12.63 23.95 -35.56
C MET A 1 -11.62 22.86 -35.23
N SER A 2 -12.12 21.70 -34.76
CA SER A 2 -11.51 20.34 -34.73
C SER A 2 -10.05 20.20 -34.25
N SER A 3 -9.70 19.47 -33.19
CA SER A 3 -10.08 18.07 -32.96
C SER A 3 -10.29 17.74 -31.47
N LEU A 4 -11.39 17.05 -31.23
CA LEU A 4 -11.66 16.25 -30.05
C LEU A 4 -10.89 14.92 -30.21
N GLU A 5 -10.09 14.55 -29.22
CA GLU A 5 -9.75 13.14 -29.00
C GLU A 5 -10.30 12.74 -27.63
N GLU A 6 -11.22 11.78 -27.68
CA GLU A 6 -11.93 11.20 -26.55
C GLU A 6 -10.98 10.41 -25.63
N PRO A 7 -11.22 10.38 -24.31
CA PRO A 7 -10.51 9.47 -23.42
C PRO A 7 -10.87 8.01 -23.75
N LEU A 8 -9.85 7.17 -23.93
CA LEU A 8 -9.94 5.75 -24.22
C LEU A 8 -10.93 5.03 -23.29
N GLY A 9 -12.05 4.56 -23.87
CA GLY A 9 -13.07 3.77 -23.18
C GLY A 9 -12.53 2.40 -22.74
N PHE A 10 -12.91 2.00 -21.52
CA PHE A 10 -12.58 0.72 -20.87
C PHE A 10 -13.20 -0.51 -21.55
N ASP A 11 -13.93 -0.34 -22.66
CA ASP A 11 -14.67 -1.41 -23.35
C ASP A 11 -13.78 -2.31 -24.22
N LYS A 12 -12.45 -2.09 -24.23
CA LYS A 12 -11.46 -2.88 -24.98
C LYS A 12 -10.64 -3.86 -24.13
N LEU A 13 -10.96 -4.03 -22.84
CA LEU A 13 -10.36 -5.09 -22.03
C LEU A 13 -11.09 -6.42 -22.28
N PRO A 14 -10.38 -7.55 -22.47
CA PRO A 14 -11.02 -8.85 -22.63
C PRO A 14 -11.86 -9.21 -21.39
N SER A 15 -13.09 -9.68 -21.60
CA SER A 15 -14.03 -10.00 -20.53
C SER A 15 -13.55 -11.17 -19.68
N MET A 16 -13.53 -10.99 -18.36
CA MET A 16 -13.19 -12.04 -17.39
C MET A 16 -14.38 -12.97 -17.10
N SER A 17 -14.97 -13.59 -18.13
CA SER A 17 -16.09 -14.53 -17.97
C SER A 17 -15.67 -16.01 -17.94
N THR A 18 -14.47 -16.34 -17.46
CA THR A 18 -14.01 -17.76 -17.41
C THR A 18 -13.23 -18.14 -16.15
N ILE A 19 -13.47 -17.49 -15.02
CA ILE A 19 -13.01 -18.02 -13.72
C ILE A 19 -14.16 -18.82 -13.10
N ASP A 20 -14.16 -20.12 -13.39
CA ASP A 20 -15.06 -21.09 -12.78
C ASP A 20 -14.72 -21.29 -11.29
N ARG A 21 -15.77 -21.18 -10.46
CA ARG A 21 -16.00 -21.80 -9.14
C ARG A 21 -14.81 -21.93 -8.18
N ILE A 22 -14.65 -20.92 -7.32
CA ILE A 22 -14.04 -21.12 -5.99
C ILE A 22 -15.01 -21.94 -5.13
N GLN A 23 -14.57 -23.14 -4.72
CA GLN A 23 -15.27 -23.97 -3.74
C GLN A 23 -15.43 -23.21 -2.42
N ARG A 24 -16.67 -23.13 -1.94
CA ARG A 24 -17.01 -22.62 -0.60
C ARG A 24 -16.34 -23.51 0.47
N PHE A 25 -15.43 -22.96 1.25
CA PHE A 25 -15.02 -23.58 2.50
C PHE A 25 -16.16 -23.43 3.53
N SER A 26 -16.62 -24.57 4.06
CA SER A 26 -17.67 -24.66 5.08
C SER A 26 -17.19 -24.10 6.43
N ALA A 27 -18.05 -23.31 7.09
CA ALA A 27 -17.81 -22.64 8.37
C ALA A 27 -17.79 -23.59 9.61
N SER A 28 -17.66 -24.89 9.42
CA SER A 28 -17.72 -25.89 10.50
C SER A 28 -16.35 -26.32 11.05
N ALA A 29 -15.23 -25.82 10.50
CA ALA A 29 -13.87 -26.25 10.88
C ALA A 29 -13.23 -25.47 12.04
N CYS A 30 -13.88 -24.42 12.56
CA CYS A 30 -13.36 -23.61 13.66
C CYS A 30 -14.35 -23.57 14.82
N ARG A 31 -14.29 -24.58 15.71
CA ARG A 31 -14.79 -24.45 17.08
C ARG A 31 -13.62 -24.62 18.04
N PRO A 32 -13.37 -23.69 18.98
CA PRO A 32 -12.39 -23.90 20.03
C PRO A 32 -12.93 -24.90 21.07
N ASN A 33 -12.05 -25.75 21.60
CA ASN A 33 -12.32 -26.62 22.73
C ASN A 33 -12.42 -25.78 24.01
N ALA A 34 -13.28 -26.18 24.95
CA ALA A 34 -13.69 -25.38 26.11
C ALA A 34 -12.71 -25.38 27.31
N ASP A 35 -11.49 -25.91 27.16
CA ASP A 35 -10.55 -26.08 28.27
C ASP A 35 -9.24 -25.30 28.02
N ASP A 36 -9.30 -23.97 27.97
CA ASP A 36 -8.12 -23.12 28.20
C ASP A 36 -8.52 -21.70 28.64
N MET A 37 -9.02 -21.58 29.88
CA MET A 37 -9.15 -20.29 30.55
C MET A 37 -7.85 -19.95 31.27
N SER A 38 -6.88 -19.38 30.55
CA SER A 38 -5.91 -18.45 31.13
C SER A 38 -5.30 -17.55 30.05
N MET A 39 -4.95 -16.33 30.44
CA MET A 39 -4.51 -15.23 29.58
C MET A 39 -3.46 -15.60 28.49
N GLY A 40 -3.65 -15.12 27.26
CA GLY A 40 -2.54 -14.88 26.32
C GLY A 40 -2.75 -15.36 24.87
N ASN A 41 -2.85 -14.40 23.95
CA ASN A 41 -2.63 -14.47 22.49
C ASN A 41 -3.45 -15.50 21.69
N SER A 42 -4.19 -15.04 20.69
CA SER A 42 -4.89 -15.93 19.75
C SER A 42 -3.90 -16.43 18.68
N TRP A 43 -3.75 -17.75 18.56
CA TRP A 43 -2.78 -18.43 17.69
C TRP A 43 -3.48 -19.13 16.53
N VAL A 44 -2.90 -19.05 15.33
CA VAL A 44 -3.21 -19.98 14.23
C VAL A 44 -2.00 -20.90 14.03
N ARG A 45 -2.17 -22.21 14.25
CA ARG A 45 -1.12 -23.23 14.04
C ARG A 45 -1.17 -23.78 12.62
N ASP A 46 0.02 -24.02 12.06
CA ASP A 46 0.25 -24.71 10.80
C ASP A 46 -0.20 -26.19 10.88
N VAL A 47 -0.98 -26.65 9.89
CA VAL A 47 -1.50 -28.02 9.79
C VAL A 47 -0.85 -28.72 8.58
N SER A 48 0.46 -28.84 8.61
CA SER A 48 1.27 -29.46 7.55
C SER A 48 1.67 -30.91 7.91
N LYS A 49 0.71 -31.76 8.29
CA LYS A 49 0.91 -33.22 8.40
C LYS A 49 -0.17 -33.99 7.65
N GLY A 50 0.07 -34.22 6.36
CA GLY A 50 -0.70 -35.15 5.53
C GLY A 50 0.23 -35.86 4.55
N GLU A 51 0.51 -37.14 4.78
CA GLU A 51 1.54 -37.95 4.10
C GLU A 51 1.24 -38.27 2.62
N ALA A 52 0.08 -37.89 2.08
CA ALA A 52 -0.36 -38.26 0.74
C ALA A 52 0.22 -37.38 -0.41
N PHE A 53 0.82 -36.22 -0.12
CA PHE A 53 1.35 -35.33 -1.17
C PHE A 53 2.77 -35.71 -1.65
N ASN A 54 3.41 -36.67 -0.98
CA ASN A 54 4.86 -36.85 -1.02
C ASN A 54 5.37 -37.72 -2.19
N GLN A 55 4.48 -38.33 -3.00
CA GLN A 55 4.91 -39.19 -4.11
C GLN A 55 5.03 -38.46 -5.46
N ARG A 56 4.27 -37.37 -5.69
CA ARG A 56 4.34 -36.60 -6.95
C ARG A 56 5.54 -35.63 -7.01
N ALA A 57 6.08 -35.26 -5.85
CA ALA A 57 7.23 -34.35 -5.73
C ALA A 57 8.58 -34.98 -6.12
N LYS A 58 8.69 -36.32 -6.20
CA LYS A 58 9.95 -37.01 -6.48
C LYS A 58 10.37 -36.99 -7.96
N SER A 59 9.43 -36.83 -8.90
CA SER A 59 9.70 -36.89 -10.35
C SER A 59 10.28 -35.58 -10.93
N LEU A 60 10.01 -34.43 -10.31
CA LEU A 60 10.44 -33.11 -10.81
C LEU A 60 11.82 -32.67 -10.29
N SER A 61 12.59 -33.57 -9.68
CA SER A 61 13.80 -33.25 -8.90
C SER A 61 15.08 -33.00 -9.72
N LYS A 62 15.05 -32.98 -11.06
CA LYS A 62 16.28 -32.86 -11.88
C LYS A 62 16.69 -31.43 -12.26
N ASN A 63 15.85 -30.42 -12.04
CA ASN A 63 16.20 -29.00 -12.26
C ASN A 63 15.90 -28.14 -11.02
N ARG A 64 16.39 -28.56 -9.85
CA ARG A 64 16.29 -27.74 -8.64
C ARG A 64 17.39 -26.67 -8.71
N VAL A 65 17.07 -25.51 -9.29
CA VAL A 65 17.82 -24.28 -9.01
C VAL A 65 17.96 -24.19 -7.50
N LYS A 66 19.18 -24.15 -6.98
CA LYS A 66 19.43 -23.91 -5.55
C LYS A 66 18.88 -22.52 -5.21
N LEU A 67 17.61 -22.44 -4.84
CA LEU A 67 17.13 -21.29 -4.09
C LEU A 67 17.89 -21.34 -2.76
N GLY A 68 18.91 -20.48 -2.63
CA GLY A 68 19.57 -20.21 -1.36
C GLY A 68 18.49 -19.97 -0.29
N HIS A 69 18.75 -20.38 0.95
CA HIS A 69 17.79 -20.32 2.05
C HIS A 69 17.01 -19.00 2.05
N VAL A 70 15.78 -19.03 1.55
CA VAL A 70 14.86 -17.89 1.61
C VAL A 70 14.36 -17.86 3.04
N CYS A 71 14.94 -16.99 3.87
CA CYS A 71 14.46 -16.77 5.22
C CYS A 71 13.19 -15.92 5.13
N ILE A 72 12.03 -16.56 5.16
CA ILE A 72 10.75 -15.87 5.26
C ILE A 72 10.66 -15.22 6.64
N PRO A 73 10.24 -13.94 6.75
CA PRO A 73 10.12 -13.29 8.05
C PRO A 73 9.08 -14.01 8.90
N LYS A 74 9.33 -14.10 10.22
CA LYS A 74 8.38 -14.69 11.18
C LYS A 74 7.10 -13.85 11.35
N PHE A 75 7.15 -12.58 10.95
CA PHE A 75 6.07 -11.61 11.10
C PHE A 75 5.98 -10.75 9.85
N VAL A 76 4.75 -10.45 9.42
CA VAL A 76 4.45 -9.54 8.32
C VAL A 76 3.47 -8.51 8.83
N LYS A 77 3.77 -7.23 8.57
CA LYS A 77 2.89 -6.11 8.85
C LYS A 77 2.08 -5.80 7.60
N ILE A 78 0.75 -5.83 7.73
CA ILE A 78 -0.16 -5.42 6.65
C ILE A 78 -0.55 -3.95 6.88
N VAL A 79 -0.43 -3.15 5.83
CA VAL A 79 -0.95 -1.77 5.79
C VAL A 79 -2.20 -1.80 4.92
N GLU A 80 -3.37 -1.63 5.54
CA GLU A 80 -4.64 -1.63 4.83
C GLU A 80 -4.91 -0.26 4.23
N VAL A 81 -5.04 -0.18 2.92
CA VAL A 81 -5.19 1.08 2.17
C VAL A 81 -6.58 1.25 1.56
N GLY A 82 -7.48 0.28 1.74
CA GLY A 82 -8.84 0.26 1.22
C GLY A 82 -9.64 1.53 1.49
N PRO A 83 -9.67 2.10 2.71
CA PRO A 83 -10.41 3.32 3.00
C PRO A 83 -9.91 4.57 2.27
N ARG A 84 -8.63 4.60 1.85
CA ARG A 84 -8.05 5.70 1.07
C ARG A 84 -7.88 5.31 -0.39
N ASP A 85 -6.90 4.48 -0.70
CA ASP A 85 -6.48 4.15 -2.07
C ASP A 85 -7.54 3.31 -2.80
N GLY A 86 -8.19 2.38 -2.08
CA GLY A 86 -9.32 1.63 -2.62
C GLY A 86 -10.49 2.56 -2.99
N LEU A 87 -11.05 3.27 -2.01
CA LEU A 87 -12.19 4.16 -2.22
C LEU A 87 -11.90 5.32 -3.18
N GLN A 88 -10.65 5.78 -3.31
CA GLN A 88 -10.26 6.79 -4.29
C GLN A 88 -10.47 6.31 -5.73
N ASN A 89 -10.27 5.01 -5.99
CA ASN A 89 -10.40 4.41 -7.32
C ASN A 89 -11.80 3.83 -7.59
N GLU A 90 -12.71 3.88 -6.60
CA GLU A 90 -14.09 3.45 -6.76
C GLU A 90 -14.93 4.45 -7.55
N LYS A 91 -15.84 3.93 -8.38
CA LYS A 91 -16.74 4.76 -9.22
C LYS A 91 -17.77 5.52 -8.40
N ASN A 92 -18.25 4.90 -7.32
CA ASN A 92 -19.30 5.45 -6.47
C ASN A 92 -18.71 6.17 -5.26
N ILE A 93 -19.26 7.33 -4.92
CA ILE A 93 -18.87 8.05 -3.71
C ILE A 93 -19.57 7.41 -2.51
N VAL A 94 -18.77 6.85 -1.61
CA VAL A 94 -19.23 6.28 -0.34
C VAL A 94 -19.45 7.39 0.69
N SER A 95 -20.53 7.32 1.46
CA SER A 95 -20.86 8.30 2.48
C SER A 95 -19.89 8.23 3.67
N THR A 96 -19.68 9.36 4.35
CA THR A 96 -18.81 9.45 5.54
C THR A 96 -19.08 8.40 6.62
N PRO A 97 -20.34 8.13 7.06
CA PRO A 97 -20.56 7.13 8.11
C PRO A 97 -20.12 5.72 7.69
N VAL A 98 -20.30 5.37 6.41
CA VAL A 98 -19.86 4.07 5.88
C VAL A 98 -18.34 3.97 5.84
N LYS A 99 -17.63 5.06 5.50
CA LYS A 99 -16.16 5.10 5.57
C LYS A 99 -15.64 4.93 7.00
N VAL A 100 -16.27 5.62 7.96
CA VAL A 100 -15.92 5.53 9.38
C VAL A 100 -16.14 4.10 9.89
N GLU A 101 -17.29 3.50 9.58
CA GLU A 101 -17.61 2.13 9.95
C GLU A 101 -16.60 1.13 9.34
N LEU A 102 -16.23 1.31 8.07
CA LEU A 102 -15.21 0.50 7.41
C LEU A 102 -13.88 0.56 8.17
N ILE A 103 -13.38 1.76 8.49
CA ILE A 103 -12.12 1.93 9.23
C ILE A 103 -12.21 1.26 10.59
N GLN A 104 -13.27 1.49 11.36
CA GLN A 104 -13.46 0.90 12.67
C GLN A 104 -13.49 -0.63 12.63
N ARG A 105 -14.17 -1.23 11.64
CA ARG A 105 -14.19 -2.68 11.45
C ARG A 105 -12.82 -3.25 11.08
N LEU A 106 -12.05 -2.53 10.24
CA LEU A 106 -10.68 -2.93 9.88
C LEU A 106 -9.75 -2.89 11.09
N VAL A 107 -9.81 -1.83 11.90
CA VAL A 107 -9.08 -1.76 13.18
C VAL A 107 -9.51 -2.89 14.11
N ALA A 108 -10.82 -3.10 14.29
CA ALA A 108 -11.34 -4.17 15.17
C ALA A 108 -10.95 -5.58 14.71
N SER A 109 -10.55 -5.77 13.45
CA SER A 109 -10.00 -7.04 12.96
C SER A 109 -8.56 -7.30 13.42
N GLY A 110 -7.93 -6.34 14.09
CA GLY A 110 -6.56 -6.40 14.59
C GLY A 110 -5.51 -5.86 13.62
N LEU A 111 -5.93 -5.09 12.59
CA LEU A 111 -4.99 -4.46 11.67
C LEU A 111 -4.27 -3.29 12.35
N PRO A 112 -2.93 -3.32 12.45
CA PRO A 112 -2.18 -2.29 13.19
C PRO A 112 -2.05 -0.98 12.42
N PHE A 113 -2.30 -0.99 11.10
CA PHE A 113 -2.17 0.17 10.22
C PHE A 113 -3.31 0.19 9.21
N VAL A 114 -4.10 1.27 9.22
CA VAL A 114 -5.20 1.49 8.29
C VAL A 114 -5.10 2.91 7.74
N GLU A 115 -4.78 3.06 6.46
CA GLU A 115 -4.70 4.37 5.81
C GLU A 115 -6.11 4.96 5.65
N ALA A 116 -6.40 5.95 6.48
CA ALA A 116 -7.78 6.36 6.74
C ALA A 116 -8.36 7.25 5.62
N THR A 117 -7.58 8.19 5.10
CA THR A 117 -8.03 9.15 4.07
C THR A 117 -6.87 9.97 3.47
N SER A 118 -7.20 10.94 2.62
CA SER A 118 -6.25 11.86 2.00
C SER A 118 -6.73 13.32 2.05
N PHE A 119 -5.84 14.23 2.43
CA PHE A 119 -6.06 15.68 2.43
C PHE A 119 -5.70 16.30 1.07
N VAL A 120 -6.24 15.71 0.01
CA VAL A 120 -6.17 16.19 -1.38
C VAL A 120 -7.23 17.25 -1.66
N TYR A 121 -7.09 17.93 -2.79
CA TYR A 121 -8.08 18.90 -3.21
C TYR A 121 -9.36 18.19 -3.66
N ALA A 122 -10.47 18.42 -2.94
CA ALA A 122 -11.75 17.73 -3.15
C ALA A 122 -12.29 17.83 -4.59
N LYS A 123 -11.96 18.89 -5.33
CA LYS A 123 -12.34 19.02 -6.74
C LYS A 123 -11.66 17.98 -7.64
N TRP A 124 -10.47 17.53 -7.27
CA TRP A 124 -9.71 16.53 -8.03
C TRP A 124 -10.03 15.11 -7.58
N VAL A 125 -10.34 14.92 -6.29
CA VAL A 125 -10.67 13.62 -5.71
C VAL A 125 -11.93 13.76 -4.84
N PRO A 126 -13.14 13.80 -5.45
CA PRO A 126 -14.38 13.98 -4.71
C PRO A 126 -14.69 12.83 -3.75
N GLN A 127 -14.17 11.63 -4.02
CA GLN A 127 -14.30 10.44 -3.18
C GLN A 127 -13.81 10.67 -1.74
N LEU A 128 -12.81 11.55 -1.55
CA LEU A 128 -12.15 11.82 -0.27
C LEU A 128 -12.42 13.24 0.25
N ALA A 129 -13.44 13.93 -0.28
CA ALA A 129 -13.78 15.31 0.09
C ALA A 129 -14.13 15.47 1.59
N ASP A 130 -14.56 14.39 2.23
CA ASP A 130 -14.98 14.31 3.63
C ASP A 130 -13.84 13.91 4.60
N ALA A 131 -12.58 13.94 4.16
CA ALA A 131 -11.40 13.56 4.96
C ALA A 131 -11.41 14.14 6.39
N LYS A 132 -11.77 15.42 6.55
CA LYS A 132 -11.86 16.08 7.86
C LYS A 132 -12.86 15.42 8.80
N ASN A 133 -14.02 15.04 8.27
CA ASN A 133 -15.09 14.43 9.07
C ASN A 133 -14.74 12.98 9.40
N VAL A 134 -14.11 12.26 8.47
CA VAL A 134 -13.62 10.89 8.69
C VAL A 134 -12.61 10.90 9.84
N ILE A 135 -11.56 11.72 9.78
CA ILE A 135 -10.51 11.72 10.81
C ILE A 135 -11.03 12.14 12.17
N LYS A 136 -11.87 13.16 12.26
CA LYS A 136 -12.50 13.55 13.53
C LYS A 136 -13.31 12.41 14.17
N ALA A 137 -13.84 11.49 13.38
CA ALA A 137 -14.62 10.36 13.89
C ALA A 137 -13.77 9.13 14.27
N VAL A 138 -12.50 9.07 13.85
CA VAL A 138 -11.63 7.90 14.06
C VAL A 138 -10.30 8.20 14.77
N CYS A 139 -9.94 9.46 15.01
CA CYS A 139 -8.63 9.85 15.56
C CYS A 139 -8.34 9.31 16.97
N ASP A 140 -9.38 9.01 17.74
CA ASP A 140 -9.30 8.47 19.10
C ASP A 140 -9.21 6.94 19.12
N THR A 141 -9.06 6.30 17.96
CA THR A 141 -8.83 4.86 17.86
C THR A 141 -7.39 4.55 18.28
N GLU A 142 -7.21 3.95 19.45
CA GLU A 142 -5.87 3.66 20.01
C GLU A 142 -5.29 2.32 19.53
N ASP A 143 -6.11 1.41 19.01
CA ASP A 143 -5.68 0.07 18.61
C ASP A 143 -4.95 0.01 17.25
N ALA A 144 -4.92 1.13 16.50
CA ALA A 144 -4.25 1.18 15.20
C ALA A 144 -3.70 2.56 14.87
N ARG A 145 -2.67 2.57 14.02
CA ARG A 145 -2.15 3.79 13.40
C ARG A 145 -2.97 4.11 12.14
N LEU A 146 -3.35 5.38 12.03
CA LEU A 146 -4.23 5.87 10.95
C LEU A 146 -3.50 6.91 10.09
N PRO A 147 -2.52 6.51 9.27
CA PRO A 147 -1.83 7.45 8.37
C PRO A 147 -2.83 8.10 7.41
N VAL A 148 -2.59 9.38 7.12
CA VAL A 148 -3.36 10.13 6.11
C VAL A 148 -2.44 10.73 5.06
N LEU A 149 -2.84 10.66 3.79
CA LEU A 149 -2.04 11.19 2.71
C LEU A 149 -2.10 12.72 2.67
N THR A 150 -0.94 13.39 2.66
CA THR A 150 -0.81 14.85 2.65
C THR A 150 0.02 15.31 1.44
N PRO A 151 -0.61 15.73 0.33
CA PRO A 151 0.11 16.05 -0.91
C PRO A 151 0.88 17.38 -0.85
N ASN A 152 0.55 18.27 0.09
CA ASN A 152 1.16 19.60 0.24
C ASN A 152 1.03 20.08 1.69
N LEU A 153 1.73 21.17 2.02
CA LEU A 153 1.76 21.73 3.36
C LEU A 153 0.36 22.16 3.86
N LYS A 154 -0.52 22.68 2.99
CA LYS A 154 -1.89 23.03 3.39
C LYS A 154 -2.71 21.79 3.77
N GLY A 155 -2.53 20.69 3.03
CA GLY A 155 -3.15 19.39 3.35
C GLY A 155 -2.61 18.82 4.66
N PHE A 156 -1.30 18.94 4.89
CA PHE A 156 -0.67 18.58 6.16
C PHE A 156 -1.25 19.38 7.33
N GLU A 157 -1.28 20.70 7.25
CA GLU A 157 -1.85 21.55 8.32
C GLU A 157 -3.32 21.21 8.59
N ALA A 158 -4.11 20.94 7.55
CA ALA A 158 -5.49 20.52 7.69
C ALA A 158 -5.62 19.15 8.37
N ALA A 159 -4.73 18.20 8.07
CA ALA A 159 -4.69 16.89 8.72
C ALA A 159 -4.38 17.01 10.21
N VAL A 160 -3.34 17.76 10.55
CA VAL A 160 -2.94 17.98 11.95
C VAL A 160 -4.06 18.67 12.73
N ALA A 161 -4.71 19.69 12.16
CA ALA A 161 -5.83 20.38 12.78
C ALA A 161 -7.06 19.49 13.04
N THR A 162 -7.13 18.31 12.41
CA THR A 162 -8.19 17.31 12.66
C THR A 162 -7.78 16.20 13.62
N GLY A 163 -6.56 16.22 14.16
CA GLY A 163 -6.06 15.20 15.08
C GLY A 163 -5.35 14.03 14.40
N ALA A 164 -4.94 14.16 13.13
CA ALA A 164 -4.14 13.12 12.48
C ALA A 164 -2.79 12.97 13.22
N LYS A 165 -2.53 11.75 13.73
CA LYS A 165 -1.31 11.41 14.47
C LYS A 165 -0.17 10.93 13.56
N GLU A 166 -0.45 10.68 12.29
CA GLU A 166 0.53 10.21 11.30
C GLU A 166 0.15 10.65 9.89
N VAL A 167 1.14 10.96 9.07
CA VAL A 167 0.93 11.41 7.70
C VAL A 167 1.76 10.62 6.69
N ALA A 168 1.33 10.66 5.44
CA ALA A 168 2.03 10.04 4.32
C ALA A 168 2.31 11.05 3.20
N VAL A 169 3.47 10.92 2.57
CA VAL A 169 3.87 11.62 1.34
C VAL A 169 4.09 10.61 0.22
N PHE A 170 3.98 11.03 -1.04
CA PHE A 170 4.14 10.13 -2.18
C PHE A 170 4.97 10.77 -3.29
N VAL A 171 5.92 10.03 -3.84
CA VAL A 171 6.72 10.44 -5.00
C VAL A 171 6.60 9.39 -6.09
N SER A 172 6.76 9.80 -7.34
CA SER A 172 6.75 8.88 -8.49
C SER A 172 8.17 8.66 -9.01
N ALA A 173 8.51 7.42 -9.33
CA ALA A 173 9.75 7.11 -10.03
C ALA A 173 9.70 7.45 -11.54
N SER A 174 8.54 7.81 -12.09
CA SER A 174 8.41 8.34 -13.44
C SER A 174 8.11 9.84 -13.43
N ASP A 175 8.82 10.59 -14.29
CA ASP A 175 8.62 12.02 -14.47
C ASP A 175 7.29 12.34 -15.16
N SER A 176 6.94 11.55 -16.16
CA SER A 176 5.67 11.65 -16.90
C SER A 176 4.49 11.33 -15.99
N PHE A 177 4.60 10.30 -15.15
CA PHE A 177 3.57 9.97 -14.17
C PHE A 177 3.47 11.04 -13.07
N SER A 178 4.59 11.63 -12.65
CA SER A 178 4.58 12.77 -11.72
C SER A 178 3.85 13.97 -12.33
N LYS A 179 4.16 14.31 -13.59
CA LYS A 179 3.49 15.40 -14.32
C LYS A 179 2.00 15.13 -14.50
N SER A 180 1.58 13.91 -14.84
CA SER A 180 0.15 13.61 -15.01
C SER A 180 -0.63 13.66 -13.69
N ASN A 181 -0.06 13.16 -12.59
CA ASN A 181 -0.78 13.05 -11.32
C ASN A 181 -0.73 14.31 -10.45
N ILE A 182 0.41 14.99 -10.40
CA ILE A 182 0.61 16.16 -9.53
C ILE A 182 1.01 17.43 -10.27
N ASN A 183 1.05 17.40 -11.61
CA ASN A 183 1.46 18.51 -12.47
C ASN A 183 2.81 19.13 -12.05
N CYS A 184 3.75 18.26 -11.67
CA CYS A 184 5.02 18.65 -11.07
C CYS A 184 6.15 17.69 -11.44
N SER A 185 7.39 18.18 -11.52
CA SER A 185 8.57 17.31 -11.64
C SER A 185 8.87 16.60 -10.32
N ILE A 186 9.64 15.52 -10.40
CA ILE A 186 10.11 14.77 -9.22
C ILE A 186 10.88 15.68 -8.26
N GLU A 187 11.80 16.51 -8.75
CA GLU A 187 12.58 17.43 -7.91
C GLU A 187 11.70 18.41 -7.15
N LYS A 188 10.71 19.00 -7.82
CA LYS A 188 9.77 19.95 -7.19
C LYS A 188 8.87 19.25 -6.18
N SER A 189 8.51 17.99 -6.41
CA SER A 189 7.72 17.21 -5.44
C SER A 189 8.57 16.90 -4.20
N LEU A 190 9.84 16.49 -4.37
CA LEU A 190 10.78 16.30 -3.26
C LEU A 190 10.98 17.58 -2.42
N VAL A 191 11.09 18.76 -3.05
CA VAL A 191 11.15 20.05 -2.32
C VAL A 191 9.89 20.26 -1.47
N ARG A 192 8.70 19.96 -2.02
CA ARG A 192 7.43 20.07 -1.28
C ARG A 192 7.36 19.09 -0.10
N TYR A 193 7.80 17.85 -0.30
CA TYR A 193 7.77 16.84 0.76
C TYR A 193 8.81 17.11 1.84
N ARG A 194 9.96 17.70 1.51
CA ARG A 194 10.93 18.19 2.51
C ARG A 194 10.30 19.20 3.46
N ALA A 195 9.50 20.14 2.95
CA ALA A 195 8.78 21.10 3.79
C ALA A 195 7.75 20.42 4.72
N ILE A 196 7.02 19.41 4.22
CA ILE A 196 6.09 18.62 5.05
C ILE A 196 6.85 17.84 6.13
N CYS A 197 7.94 17.16 5.78
CA CYS A 197 8.71 16.35 6.73
C CYS A 197 9.34 17.21 7.83
N LEU A 198 9.82 18.42 7.49
CA LEU A 198 10.31 19.38 8.48
C LEU A 198 9.19 19.82 9.44
N ALA A 199 8.03 20.23 8.93
CA ALA A 199 6.89 20.63 9.76
C ALA A 199 6.35 19.46 10.61
N ALA A 200 6.35 18.24 10.08
CA ALA A 200 5.96 17.04 10.82
C ALA A 200 6.95 16.73 11.94
N LYS A 201 8.26 16.86 11.69
CA LYS A 201 9.32 16.69 12.68
C LYS A 201 9.20 17.68 13.84
N GLU A 202 8.93 18.96 13.55
CA GLU A 202 8.70 19.99 14.58
C GLU A 202 7.53 19.65 15.52
N ARG A 203 6.55 18.87 15.02
CA ARG A 203 5.36 18.44 15.77
C ARG A 203 5.44 17.00 16.27
N SER A 204 6.57 16.33 16.09
CA SER A 204 6.75 14.89 16.41
C SER A 204 5.72 13.98 15.74
N ILE A 205 5.29 14.33 14.52
CA ILE A 205 4.35 13.52 13.73
C ILE A 205 5.16 12.62 12.78
N PRO A 206 5.04 11.28 12.88
CA PRO A 206 5.70 10.37 11.96
C PRO A 206 5.21 10.55 10.52
N VAL A 207 6.14 10.44 9.58
CA VAL A 207 5.87 10.51 8.14
C VAL A 207 6.23 9.19 7.46
N CYS A 208 5.29 8.67 6.68
CA CYS A 208 5.49 7.53 5.81
C CYS A 208 5.70 7.99 4.36
N GLY A 209 6.59 7.34 3.61
CA GLY A 209 6.91 7.70 2.23
C GLY A 209 6.44 6.63 1.25
N TYR A 210 5.73 7.01 0.19
CA TYR A 210 5.39 6.13 -0.92
C TYR A 210 6.23 6.44 -2.16
N VAL A 211 6.71 5.41 -2.84
CA VAL A 211 7.31 5.52 -4.18
C VAL A 211 6.43 4.75 -5.17
N SER A 212 5.83 5.44 -6.13
CA SER A 212 5.02 4.83 -7.20
C SER A 212 5.87 4.49 -8.43
N CYS A 213 5.35 3.63 -9.31
CA CYS A 213 6.00 3.20 -10.54
C CYS A 213 7.38 2.54 -10.34
N VAL A 214 7.57 1.76 -9.28
CA VAL A 214 8.90 1.22 -8.91
C VAL A 214 9.44 0.18 -9.89
N VAL A 215 8.58 -0.48 -10.67
CA VAL A 215 8.97 -1.46 -11.69
C VAL A 215 8.68 -0.99 -13.11
N GLY A 216 7.68 -0.13 -13.27
CA GLY A 216 7.24 0.32 -14.58
C GLY A 216 6.26 1.49 -14.50
N CYS A 217 6.17 2.22 -15.60
CA CYS A 217 5.29 3.35 -15.82
C CYS A 217 4.48 3.12 -17.10
N PRO A 218 3.17 3.47 -17.12
CA PRO A 218 2.35 3.34 -18.32
C PRO A 218 2.83 4.22 -19.49
N MET A 219 3.57 5.30 -19.20
CA MET A 219 4.05 6.26 -20.20
C MET A 219 5.52 6.04 -20.59
N GLU A 220 6.39 5.78 -19.61
CA GLU A 220 7.85 5.65 -19.83
C GLU A 220 8.31 4.19 -19.99
N GLY A 221 7.44 3.22 -19.71
CA GLY A 221 7.81 1.81 -19.72
C GLY A 221 8.66 1.44 -18.49
N ALA A 222 9.77 0.76 -18.71
CA ALA A 222 10.60 0.22 -17.63
C ALA A 222 11.26 1.33 -16.79
N ILE A 223 11.23 1.17 -15.46
CA ILE A 223 11.89 2.07 -14.51
C ILE A 223 13.13 1.40 -13.95
N THR A 224 14.25 2.13 -13.90
CA THR A 224 15.51 1.59 -13.41
C THR A 224 15.53 1.49 -11.88
N PRO A 225 16.05 0.39 -11.29
CA PRO A 225 16.18 0.26 -9.85
C PRO A 225 16.94 1.40 -9.18
N SER A 226 17.97 1.95 -9.84
CA SER A 226 18.75 3.09 -9.33
C SER A 226 17.90 4.33 -9.08
N LYS A 227 16.86 4.57 -9.90
CA LYS A 227 15.93 5.69 -9.71
C LYS A 227 15.06 5.47 -8.47
N VAL A 228 14.61 4.24 -8.24
CA VAL A 228 13.86 3.86 -7.03
C VAL A 228 14.73 4.01 -5.79
N VAL A 229 15.98 3.54 -5.82
CA VAL A 229 16.96 3.66 -4.72
C VAL A 229 17.18 5.13 -4.36
N PHE A 230 17.39 5.98 -5.37
CA PHE A 230 17.57 7.42 -5.16
C PHE A 230 16.38 8.04 -4.43
N LEU A 231 15.16 7.77 -4.88
CA LEU A 231 13.95 8.33 -4.27
C LEU A 231 13.67 7.79 -2.87
N ALA A 232 13.88 6.49 -2.67
CA ALA A 232 13.75 5.89 -1.35
C ALA A 232 14.76 6.50 -0.36
N LYS A 233 16.00 6.73 -0.81
CA LYS A 233 17.03 7.38 -0.01
C LYS A 233 16.66 8.83 0.31
N GLU A 234 16.22 9.61 -0.67
CA GLU A 234 15.79 11.00 -0.44
C GLU A 234 14.66 11.07 0.60
N LEU A 235 13.64 10.22 0.50
CA LEU A 235 12.55 10.18 1.48
C LEU A 235 13.03 9.75 2.87
N TYR A 236 13.92 8.77 2.94
CA TYR A 236 14.52 8.32 4.20
C TYR A 236 15.35 9.44 4.86
N ASP A 237 16.20 10.12 4.09
CA ASP A 237 17.01 11.25 4.56
C ASP A 237 16.14 12.45 4.99
N MET A 238 14.93 12.60 4.44
CA MET A 238 13.95 13.60 4.89
C MET A 238 13.31 13.26 6.24
N GLY A 239 13.50 12.04 6.76
CA GLY A 239 12.96 11.57 8.03
C GLY A 239 11.71 10.70 7.91
N CYS A 240 11.39 10.18 6.72
CA CYS A 240 10.34 9.16 6.61
C CYS A 240 10.80 7.88 7.32
N PHE A 241 9.98 7.35 8.23
CA PHE A 241 10.35 6.16 9.02
C PHE A 241 10.19 4.85 8.25
N GLU A 242 9.33 4.84 7.23
CA GLU A 242 9.05 3.69 6.37
C GLU A 242 8.81 4.15 4.94
N ILE A 243 9.34 3.38 3.98
CA ILE A 243 9.20 3.64 2.54
C ILE A 243 8.45 2.47 1.88
N LEU A 244 7.28 2.74 1.32
CA LEU A 244 6.46 1.77 0.59
C LEU A 244 6.75 1.86 -0.91
N LEU A 245 7.20 0.73 -1.47
CA LEU A 245 7.54 0.61 -2.88
C LEU A 245 6.35 0.01 -3.64
N GLY A 246 5.65 0.85 -4.41
CA GLY A 246 4.41 0.49 -5.09
C GLY A 246 4.60 0.17 -6.58
N ASP A 247 4.29 -1.07 -6.98
CA ASP A 247 4.02 -1.41 -8.37
C ASP A 247 2.60 -0.94 -8.75
N THR A 248 2.53 0.32 -9.18
CA THR A 248 1.28 1.05 -9.40
C THR A 248 0.37 0.46 -10.48
N ILE A 249 0.95 -0.24 -11.46
CA ILE A 249 0.21 -0.79 -12.60
C ILE A 249 0.18 -2.33 -12.62
N GLY A 250 0.81 -2.98 -11.63
CA GLY A 250 0.78 -4.44 -11.49
C GLY A 250 1.54 -5.20 -12.59
N VAL A 251 2.53 -4.59 -13.22
CA VAL A 251 3.33 -5.21 -14.30
C VAL A 251 4.56 -5.96 -13.78
N GLY A 252 4.83 -5.87 -12.49
CA GLY A 252 5.97 -6.48 -11.83
C GLY A 252 5.95 -7.99 -11.96
N THR A 253 7.10 -8.56 -12.33
CA THR A 253 7.36 -9.99 -12.27
C THR A 253 8.46 -10.26 -11.25
N PRO A 254 8.60 -11.48 -10.70
CA PRO A 254 9.69 -11.79 -9.76
C PRO A 254 11.09 -11.44 -10.30
N GLY A 255 11.30 -11.57 -11.61
CA GLY A 255 12.57 -11.21 -12.27
C GLY A 255 12.88 -9.71 -12.29
N ILE A 256 11.88 -8.85 -12.09
CA ILE A 256 12.04 -7.38 -12.06
C ILE A 256 11.99 -6.87 -10.61
N VAL A 257 11.04 -7.39 -9.82
CA VAL A 257 10.81 -6.96 -8.43
C VAL A 257 12.00 -7.33 -7.54
N VAL A 258 12.52 -8.55 -7.65
CA VAL A 258 13.61 -9.00 -6.78
C VAL A 258 14.88 -8.16 -6.97
N PRO A 259 15.41 -7.92 -8.19
CA PRO A 259 16.55 -7.03 -8.37
C PRO A 259 16.31 -5.60 -7.89
N MET A 260 15.07 -5.09 -8.03
CA MET A 260 14.70 -3.78 -7.51
C MET A 260 14.78 -3.73 -5.98
N LEU A 261 14.26 -4.75 -5.28
CA LEU A 261 14.34 -4.86 -3.82
C LEU A 261 15.79 -5.07 -3.34
N GLU A 262 16.58 -5.90 -4.02
CA GLU A 262 17.99 -6.11 -3.72
C GLU A 262 18.79 -4.80 -3.83
N ALA A 263 18.50 -3.99 -4.86
CA ALA A 263 19.09 -2.66 -5.01
C ALA A 263 18.64 -1.69 -3.91
N ALA A 264 17.34 -1.65 -3.59
CA ALA A 264 16.76 -0.76 -2.60
C ALA A 264 17.20 -1.06 -1.16
N THR A 265 17.41 -2.34 -0.83
CA THR A 265 17.80 -2.79 0.52
C THR A 265 19.30 -2.95 0.69
N GLY A 266 20.08 -2.86 -0.39
CA GLY A 266 21.52 -3.16 -0.38
C GLY A 266 21.84 -4.64 -0.13
N GLN A 267 20.83 -5.52 -0.11
CA GLN A 267 21.02 -6.95 0.08
C GLN A 267 21.31 -7.61 -1.26
N ARG A 268 22.49 -8.22 -1.42
CA ARG A 268 22.75 -9.15 -2.53
C ARG A 268 22.49 -10.57 -2.04
N ARG A 269 21.92 -11.42 -2.90
CA ARG A 269 21.88 -12.87 -2.63
C ARG A 269 23.31 -13.36 -2.33
N PRO A 270 23.51 -14.21 -1.30
CA PRO A 270 24.75 -14.94 -1.20
C PRO A 270 24.89 -15.80 -2.46
N GLY A 271 26.02 -15.62 -3.16
CA GLY A 271 26.37 -16.36 -4.38
C GLY A 271 26.68 -17.82 -4.12
#